data_AF-A0A4P8HR83-F1
#
_entry.id   AF-A0A4P8HR83-F1
#
_cell.length_a   1.000
_cell.length_b   1.000
_cell.length_c   1.000
_cell.angle_alpha   90.00
_cell.angle_beta   90.00
_cell.angle_gamma   90.00
#
_symmetry.space_group_name_H-M   'P 1'
#
loop_
_entity.id
_entity.type
_entity.pdbx_description
1 polymer ?
#
loop_
_entity_poly.entity_id
_entity_poly.type
_entity_poly.pdbx_seq_one_letter_code
_entity_poly.pdbx_strand_id
1 'polypeptide(L)' 'MDHYDEESNELLQETIDRGYIEEGSAANGVARQCFDQGYDSLTDKQKAVYDLQVVPHLTKIVTERETEMRMRGMPD' A
#
# COMPACT_ATOMS: atom_id res chain seq x y z
N MET A 1 -12.56 17.18 -4.13
CA MET A 1 -11.83 16.25 -5.03
C MET A 1 -10.95 15.43 -4.13
N ASP A 2 -11.05 14.12 -4.30
CA ASP A 2 -10.80 13.01 -3.38
C ASP A 2 -9.50 13.03 -2.57
N HIS A 3 -9.62 13.17 -1.24
CA HIS A 3 -8.55 12.86 -0.28
C HIS A 3 -8.11 11.38 -0.31
N TYR A 4 -8.95 10.50 -0.88
CA TYR A 4 -8.66 9.07 -0.98
C TYR A 4 -7.54 8.75 -1.96
N ASP A 5 -7.33 9.58 -2.99
CA ASP A 5 -6.33 9.32 -4.03
C ASP A 5 -4.91 9.63 -3.55
N GLU A 6 -4.75 10.69 -2.74
CA GLU A 6 -3.45 11.15 -2.23
C GLU A 6 -2.88 10.19 -1.18
N GLU A 7 -3.67 9.81 -0.18
CA GLU A 7 -3.26 8.86 0.87
C GLU A 7 -2.90 7.47 0.28
N SER A 8 -3.68 7.04 -0.72
CA SER A 8 -3.46 5.79 -1.43
C SER A 8 -2.16 5.77 -2.23
N ASN A 9 -1.86 6.87 -2.93
CA ASN A 9 -0.61 7.01 -3.68
C ASN A 9 0.60 7.04 -2.75
N GLU A 10 0.52 7.76 -1.63
CA GLU A 10 1.59 7.80 -0.64
C GLU A 10 1.87 6.42 -0.04
N LEU A 11 0.82 5.65 0.26
CA LEU A 11 0.96 4.31 0.82
C LEU A 11 1.61 3.34 -0.19
N LEU A 12 1.22 3.43 -1.47
CA LEU A 12 1.82 2.67 -2.56
C LEU A 12 3.29 3.04 -2.75
N GLN A 13 3.59 4.34 -2.78
CA GLN A 13 4.96 4.83 -2.96
C GLN A 13 5.86 4.39 -1.79
N GLU A 14 5.34 4.39 -0.56
CA GLU A 14 6.07 3.88 0.61
C GLU A 14 6.27 2.35 0.55
N THR A 15 5.32 1.58 -0.01
CA THR A 15 5.51 0.13 -0.22
C THR A 15 6.63 -0.15 -1.22
N ILE A 16 6.79 0.71 -2.23
CA ILE A 16 7.87 0.60 -3.22
C ILE A 16 9.21 1.03 -2.61
N ASP A 17 9.25 2.18 -1.93
CA ASP A 17 10.46 2.74 -1.32
C ASP A 17 11.05 1.81 -0.26
N ARG A 18 10.19 1.19 0.57
CA ARG A 18 10.60 0.17 1.56
C ARG A 18 11.01 -1.16 0.91
N GLY A 19 10.90 -1.31 -0.41
CA GLY A 19 11.29 -2.51 -1.14
C GLY A 19 10.34 -3.70 -0.95
N TYR A 20 9.10 -3.47 -0.49
CA TYR A 20 8.11 -4.52 -0.35
C TYR A 20 7.48 -4.90 -1.68
N ILE A 21 7.29 -3.93 -2.56
CA ILE A 21 6.80 -4.13 -3.92
C ILE A 21 7.86 -3.61 -4.89
N GLU A 22 8.32 -4.46 -5.79
CA GLU A 22 9.27 -4.04 -6.83
C GLU A 22 8.56 -3.14 -7.85
N GLU A 23 9.15 -1.98 -8.15
CA GLU A 23 8.63 -1.05 -9.14
C GLU A 23 8.55 -1.72 -10.52
N GLY A 24 7.38 -1.67 -11.15
CA GLY A 24 7.14 -2.34 -12.44
C GLY A 24 6.78 -3.83 -12.35
N SER A 25 6.73 -4.42 -11.15
CA SER A 25 6.22 -5.79 -10.95
C SER A 25 4.70 -5.88 -11.16
N ALA A 26 4.20 -7.11 -11.30
CA ALA A 26 2.76 -7.36 -11.38
C ALA A 26 2.01 -6.83 -10.14
N ALA A 27 2.59 -6.97 -8.95
CA ALA A 27 2.01 -6.44 -7.72
C ALA A 27 1.94 -4.90 -7.72
N ASN A 28 2.96 -4.22 -8.27
CA ASN A 28 2.96 -2.76 -8.42
C ASN A 28 1.82 -2.28 -9.33
N GLY A 29 1.67 -2.88 -10.50
CA GLY A 29 0.61 -2.52 -11.44
C GLY A 29 -0.79 -2.79 -10.88
N VAL A 30 -0.95 -3.92 -10.19
CA VAL A 30 -2.21 -4.30 -9.52
C VAL A 30 -2.55 -3.36 -8.39
N ALA A 31 -1.58 -3.02 -7.53
CA ALA A 31 -1.80 -2.09 -6.44
C ALA A 31 -2.18 -0.71 -6.97
N ARG A 32 -1.45 -0.19 -7.96
CA ARG A 32 -1.73 1.11 -8.57
C ARG A 32 -3.11 1.17 -9.21
N GLN A 33 -3.51 0.11 -9.93
CA GLN A 33 -4.86 0.00 -10.49
C GLN A 33 -5.93 -0.08 -9.39
N CYS A 34 -5.67 -0.80 -8.30
CA CYS A 34 -6.58 -0.88 -7.16
C CYS A 34 -6.80 0.47 -6.49
N PHE A 35 -5.75 1.28 -6.37
CA PHE A 35 -5.80 2.59 -5.75
C PHE A 35 -6.48 3.63 -6.66
N ASP A 36 -6.20 3.61 -7.97
CA ASP A 36 -6.76 4.53 -8.96
C ASP A 36 -8.24 4.24 -9.29
N GLN A 37 -8.59 2.96 -9.43
CA GLN A 37 -9.91 2.53 -9.94
C GLN A 37 -10.74 1.73 -8.93
N GLY A 38 -10.20 1.48 -7.74
CA GLY A 38 -10.81 0.63 -6.73
C GLY A 38 -10.55 -0.86 -6.96
N TYR A 39 -10.71 -1.63 -5.89
CA TYR A 39 -10.53 -3.08 -5.90
C TYR A 39 -11.46 -3.80 -6.87
N ASP A 40 -12.64 -3.25 -7.17
CA ASP A 40 -13.59 -3.89 -8.09
C ASP A 40 -13.12 -3.89 -9.55
N SER A 41 -12.26 -2.93 -9.93
CA SER A 41 -11.66 -2.88 -11.27
C SER A 41 -10.65 -4.01 -11.52
N LEU A 42 -10.17 -4.67 -10.47
CA LEU A 42 -9.23 -5.77 -10.59
C LEU A 42 -9.91 -7.09 -11.01
N THR A 43 -9.26 -7.82 -11.91
CA THR A 43 -9.63 -9.20 -12.23
C THR A 43 -9.34 -10.16 -11.07
N ASP A 44 -9.98 -11.31 -11.01
CA ASP A 44 -9.78 -12.30 -9.93
C ASP A 44 -8.30 -12.69 -9.71
N LYS A 45 -7.53 -12.77 -10.80
CA LYS A 45 -6.09 -13.06 -10.73
C LYS A 45 -5.31 -11.88 -10.11
N GLN A 46 -5.66 -10.66 -10.45
CA GLN A 46 -5.05 -9.46 -9.89
C GLN A 46 -5.44 -9.30 -8.42
N LYS A 47 -6.72 -9.54 -8.06
CA LYS A 47 -7.20 -9.59 -6.68
C LYS A 47 -6.40 -10.59 -5.84
N ALA A 48 -6.15 -11.79 -6.37
CA ALA A 48 -5.32 -12.78 -5.69
C ALA A 48 -3.87 -12.29 -5.49
N VAL A 49 -3.27 -11.61 -6.48
CA VAL A 49 -1.93 -11.01 -6.32
C VAL A 49 -1.95 -9.87 -5.29
N TYR A 50 -2.98 -9.03 -5.31
CA TYR A 50 -3.16 -7.96 -4.33
C TYR A 50 -3.27 -8.51 -2.92
N ASP A 51 -4.13 -9.50 -2.71
CA ASP A 51 -4.35 -10.10 -1.38
C ASP A 51 -3.11 -10.86 -0.88
N LEU A 52 -2.40 -11.54 -1.77
CA LEU A 52 -1.22 -12.34 -1.40
C LEU A 52 0.06 -11.51 -1.26
N GLN A 53 0.25 -10.48 -2.10
CA GLN A 53 1.52 -9.73 -2.21
C GLN A 53 1.41 -8.24 -1.86
N VAL A 54 0.22 -7.68 -1.69
CA VAL A 54 0.06 -6.24 -1.39
C VAL A 54 -0.51 -6.06 0.02
N VAL A 55 -1.61 -6.73 0.36
CA VAL A 55 -2.26 -6.66 1.69
C VAL A 55 -1.31 -6.93 2.87
N PRO A 56 -0.49 -8.00 2.90
CA PRO A 56 0.39 -8.24 4.04
C PRO A 56 1.48 -7.17 4.20
N HIS A 57 1.89 -6.53 3.10
CA HIS A 57 2.91 -5.47 3.12
C HIS A 57 2.30 -4.13 3.55
N LEU A 58 1.12 -3.79 3.04
CA LEU A 58 0.35 -2.63 3.50
C LEU A 58 0.07 -2.71 5.00
N THR A 59 -0.34 -3.88 5.50
CA THR A 59 -0.60 -4.09 6.94
C THR A 59 0.65 -3.86 7.78
N LYS A 60 1.82 -4.33 7.30
CA LYS A 60 3.11 -4.07 7.95
C LYS A 60 3.42 -2.58 8.03
N ILE A 61 3.26 -1.85 6.92
CA ILE A 61 3.51 -0.41 6.87
C ILE A 61 2.62 0.35 7.84
N VAL A 62 1.32 0.06 7.86
CA VAL A 62 0.38 0.73 8.78
C VAL A 62 0.78 0.43 10.23
N THR A 63 1.10 -0.83 10.54
CA THR A 63 1.55 -1.24 11.88
C THR A 63 2.86 -0.55 12.28
N GLU A 64 3.81 -0.43 11.35
CA GLU A 64 5.08 0.26 11.56
C GLU A 64 4.85 1.76 11.76
N ARG A 65 4.04 2.42 10.93
CA ARG A 65 3.67 3.83 11.09
C ARG A 65 3.04 4.11 12.46
N GLU A 66 2.14 3.25 12.92
CA GLU A 66 1.56 3.38 14.27
C GLU A 66 2.60 3.20 15.38
N THR A 67 3.53 2.24 15.20
CA THR A 67 4.62 2.00 16.14
C THR A 67 5.60 3.18 16.18
N GLU A 68 5.96 3.74 15.04
CA GLU A 68 6.83 4.91 14.88
C GLU A 68 6.19 6.17 15.46
N MET A 69 4.90 6.42 15.22
CA MET A 69 4.17 7.53 15.85
C MET A 69 4.14 7.39 17.37
N ARG A 70 3.94 6.18 17.89
CA ARG A 70 3.96 5.92 19.33
C ARG A 70 5.33 6.11 19.96
N MET A 71 6.40 5.82 19.22
CA MET A 71 7.78 6.01 19.68
C MET A 71 8.25 7.46 19.59
N ARG A 72 7.82 8.20 18.55
CA ARG A 72 8.11 9.63 18.35
C ARG A 72 7.31 10.54 19.30
N GLY A 73 6.21 10.05 19.87
CA GLY A 73 5.35 10.78 20.81
C GLY A 73 5.76 10.69 22.29
N MET A 74 6.89 10.06 22.64
CA MET A 74 7.45 10.11 24.00
C MET A 74 8.46 11.27 24.10
N PRO A 75 8.08 12.46 24.61
CA PRO A 75 9.07 13.39 25.13
C PRO A 75 9.75 12.76 26.35
N ASP A 76 11.07 12.92 26.42
CA ASP A 76 11.92 12.56 27.57
C ASP A 76 11.43 13.21 28.87
#